data_AF-B5JI43-F1
#
_entry.id   AF-B5JI43-F1
#
_cell.length_a   1.000
_cell.length_b   1.000
_cell.length_c   1.000
_cell.angle_alpha   90.00
_cell.angle_beta   90.00
_cell.angle_gamma   90.00
#
_symmetry.space_group_name_H-M   'P 1'
#
loop_
_entity.id
_entity.type
_entity.pdbx_description
1 polymer ?
#
loop_
_entity_poly.entity_id
_entity_poly.type
_entity_poly.pdbx_seq_one_letter_code
_entity_poly.pdbx_strand_id
1 'polypeptide(L)'
;MAKDYVYDIDIDPDSLEVRKAAFSFKFENLDSDKAKRDKKMRDWMNIDVHPEARFTLKKVVEIDGQKVGKGSFFMHGVSRDIEIPFSVESDGDQVTLDGSVTLDYENWDLKIIRLFYVLTVDTEITPHFHLVGSLGKGGGS
;
A
#
# COMPACT_ATOMS: atom_id res chain seq x y z
N MET A 1 -3.47 9.91 -8.16
CA MET A 1 -3.46 9.55 -6.73
C MET A 1 -4.75 8.80 -6.42
N ALA A 2 -4.69 7.81 -5.55
CA ALA A 2 -5.87 7.16 -4.98
C ALA A 2 -6.65 8.17 -4.13
N LYS A 3 -7.91 8.44 -4.45
CA LYS A 3 -8.72 9.44 -3.72
C LYS A 3 -9.49 8.87 -2.54
N ASP A 4 -9.84 7.58 -2.57
CA ASP A 4 -10.57 6.90 -1.50
C ASP A 4 -9.90 5.55 -1.18
N TYR A 5 -9.35 5.45 0.02
CA TYR A 5 -8.75 4.27 0.60
C TYR A 5 -9.25 4.11 2.04
N VAL A 6 -9.39 2.87 2.49
CA VAL A 6 -9.79 2.55 3.86
C VAL A 6 -8.59 1.97 4.58
N TYR A 7 -8.32 2.49 5.77
CA TYR A 7 -7.23 2.03 6.63
C TYR A 7 -7.72 1.77 8.04
N ASP A 8 -7.04 0.86 8.71
CA ASP A 8 -7.23 0.52 10.13
C ASP A 8 -5.85 0.29 10.72
N ILE A 9 -5.39 1.23 11.53
CA ILE A 9 -4.04 1.28 12.07
C ILE A 9 -4.13 1.45 13.58
N ASP A 10 -3.42 0.60 14.30
CA ASP A 10 -3.25 0.69 15.76
C ASP A 10 -1.77 0.89 16.07
N ILE A 11 -1.47 2.03 16.69
CA ILE A 11 -0.12 2.43 17.11
C ILE A 11 -0.17 2.67 18.62
N ASP A 12 0.74 2.04 19.35
CA ASP A 12 0.96 2.34 20.75
C ASP A 12 1.48 3.79 20.90
N PRO A 13 0.77 4.67 21.64
CA PRO A 13 1.14 6.08 21.74
C PRO A 13 2.44 6.32 22.50
N ASP A 14 2.84 5.41 23.40
CA ASP A 14 4.01 5.57 24.25
C ASP A 14 5.27 4.96 23.59
N SER A 15 5.12 3.80 22.92
CA SER A 15 6.24 3.07 22.30
C SER A 15 6.37 3.29 20.79
N LEU A 16 5.37 3.89 20.14
CA LEU A 16 5.27 4.00 18.68
C LEU A 16 5.36 2.63 17.97
N GLU A 17 4.92 1.57 18.65
CA GLU A 17 4.82 0.23 18.10
C GLU A 17 3.55 0.12 17.26
N VAL A 18 3.71 -0.28 15.99
CA VAL A 18 2.58 -0.57 15.10
C VAL A 18 2.07 -1.98 15.41
N ARG A 19 0.95 -2.07 16.13
CA ARG A 19 0.34 -3.34 16.56
C ARG A 19 -0.55 -3.94 15.47
N LYS A 20 -1.19 -3.08 14.67
CA LYS A 20 -2.06 -3.46 13.56
C LYS A 20 -1.92 -2.45 12.43
N ALA A 21 -1.94 -2.94 11.20
CA ALA A 21 -2.17 -2.11 10.03
C ALA A 21 -2.89 -2.93 8.95
N ALA A 22 -4.00 -2.41 8.46
CA ALA A 22 -4.69 -2.92 7.29
C ALA A 22 -5.03 -1.76 6.36
N PHE A 23 -4.83 -1.99 5.07
CA PHE A 23 -5.15 -1.03 4.02
C PHE A 23 -5.97 -1.72 2.96
N SER A 24 -6.98 -1.04 2.45
CA SER A 24 -7.71 -1.47 1.27
C SER A 24 -7.92 -0.30 0.33
N PHE A 25 -7.74 -0.59 -0.95
CA PHE A 25 -7.89 0.39 -2.01
C PHE A 25 -8.74 -0.19 -3.12
N LYS A 26 -9.73 0.58 -3.57
CA LYS A 26 -10.53 0.22 -4.74
C LYS A 26 -9.98 0.92 -5.98
N PHE A 27 -9.73 0.14 -7.02
CA PHE A 27 -9.13 0.65 -8.25
C PHE A 27 -10.04 1.61 -9.04
N GLU A 28 -11.35 1.61 -8.76
CA GLU A 28 -12.28 2.61 -9.30
C GLU A 28 -11.85 4.05 -8.96
N ASN A 29 -11.16 4.23 -7.82
CA ASN A 29 -10.69 5.52 -7.30
C ASN A 29 -9.30 5.89 -7.82
N LEU A 30 -8.78 5.15 -8.81
CA LEU A 30 -7.59 5.56 -9.54
C LEU A 30 -7.93 6.73 -10.45
N ASP A 31 -7.49 7.90 -10.01
CA ASP A 31 -7.61 9.15 -10.74
C ASP A 31 -6.22 9.71 -11.00
N SER A 32 -5.92 9.96 -12.26
CA SER A 32 -4.76 10.74 -12.66
C SER A 32 -5.21 11.85 -13.60
N ASP A 33 -4.35 12.83 -13.86
CA ASP A 33 -4.72 13.96 -14.73
C ASP A 33 -4.93 13.58 -16.21
N LYS A 34 -5.00 12.28 -16.54
CA LYS A 34 -5.15 11.71 -17.88
C LYS A 34 -6.23 10.64 -17.89
N ALA A 35 -7.50 11.04 -18.00
CA ALA A 35 -8.66 10.14 -18.01
C ALA A 35 -8.57 8.93 -18.97
N LYS A 36 -7.98 9.09 -20.16
CA LYS A 36 -7.75 7.98 -21.11
C LYS A 36 -6.78 6.93 -20.56
N ARG A 37 -5.73 7.38 -19.85
CA ARG A 37 -4.77 6.50 -19.18
C ARG A 37 -5.44 5.73 -18.05
N ASP A 38 -6.28 6.41 -17.27
CA ASP A 38 -6.95 5.78 -16.13
C ASP A 38 -7.94 4.71 -16.59
N LYS A 39 -8.71 4.99 -17.66
CA LYS A 39 -9.58 3.97 -18.25
C LYS A 39 -8.76 2.75 -18.70
N LYS A 40 -7.67 2.96 -19.43
CA LYS A 40 -6.81 1.86 -19.91
C LYS A 40 -6.21 1.06 -18.74
N MET A 41 -5.86 1.73 -17.65
CA MET A 41 -5.32 1.09 -16.45
C MET A 41 -6.38 0.25 -15.72
N ARG A 42 -7.61 0.77 -15.59
CA ARG A 42 -8.75 0.01 -15.04
C ARG A 42 -9.10 -1.20 -15.88
N ASP A 43 -9.14 -1.05 -17.21
CA ASP A 43 -9.36 -2.17 -18.13
C ASP A 43 -8.24 -3.23 -17.99
N TRP A 44 -6.98 -2.78 -17.84
CA TRP A 44 -5.81 -3.66 -17.70
C TRP A 44 -5.81 -4.45 -16.38
N MET A 45 -6.22 -3.84 -15.26
CA MET A 45 -6.35 -4.51 -13.97
C MET A 45 -7.63 -5.33 -13.82
N ASN A 46 -8.49 -5.34 -14.84
CA ASN A 46 -9.75 -6.07 -14.85
C ASN A 46 -10.60 -5.81 -13.60
N ILE A 47 -10.81 -4.52 -13.30
CA ILE A 47 -11.41 -4.09 -12.02
C ILE A 47 -12.85 -4.57 -11.82
N ASP A 48 -13.55 -4.96 -12.88
CA ASP A 48 -14.88 -5.55 -12.78
C ASP A 48 -14.86 -6.93 -12.10
N VAL A 49 -13.73 -7.65 -12.20
CA VAL A 49 -13.49 -8.95 -11.55
C VAL A 49 -12.64 -8.79 -10.29
N HIS A 50 -11.67 -7.87 -10.32
CA HIS A 50 -10.72 -7.63 -9.25
C HIS A 50 -10.74 -6.15 -8.82
N PRO A 51 -11.79 -5.69 -8.11
CA PRO A 51 -12.02 -4.27 -7.88
C PRO A 51 -11.07 -3.62 -6.88
N GLU A 52 -10.31 -4.42 -6.13
CA GLU A 52 -9.58 -3.95 -4.96
C GLU A 52 -8.23 -4.64 -4.76
N ALA A 53 -7.35 -3.92 -4.07
CA ALA A 53 -6.15 -4.45 -3.45
C ALA A 53 -6.25 -4.29 -1.93
N ARG A 54 -5.63 -5.21 -1.19
CA ARG A 54 -5.58 -5.16 0.28
C ARG A 54 -4.20 -5.52 0.80
N PHE A 55 -3.76 -4.79 1.81
CA PHE A 55 -2.62 -5.16 2.64
C PHE A 55 -3.09 -5.47 4.06
N THR A 56 -2.50 -6.49 4.67
CA THR A 56 -2.69 -6.82 6.09
C THR A 56 -1.35 -7.12 6.72
N LEU A 57 -0.97 -6.30 7.71
CA LEU A 57 0.23 -6.50 8.51
C LEU A 57 0.12 -7.80 9.31
N LYS A 58 1.17 -8.61 9.27
CA LYS A 58 1.30 -9.83 10.09
C LYS A 58 2.22 -9.60 11.27
N LYS A 59 3.32 -8.88 11.05
CA LYS A 59 4.29 -8.52 12.09
C LYS A 59 5.17 -7.36 11.66
N VAL A 60 5.70 -6.65 12.64
CA VAL A 60 6.81 -5.71 12.46
C VAL A 60 8.09 -6.39 12.92
N VAL A 61 9.17 -6.22 12.18
CA VAL A 61 10.52 -6.59 12.59
C VAL A 61 11.45 -5.41 12.40
N GLU A 62 12.62 -5.45 13.01
CA GLU A 62 13.70 -4.50 12.75
C GLU A 62 14.80 -5.22 11.97
N ILE A 63 15.25 -4.61 10.87
CA ILE A 63 16.35 -5.11 10.03
C ILE A 63 17.30 -3.94 9.82
N ASP A 64 18.56 -4.10 10.24
CA ASP A 64 19.59 -3.06 10.12
C ASP A 64 19.19 -1.68 10.70
N GLY A 65 18.41 -1.67 11.79
CA GLY A 65 17.91 -0.45 12.43
C GLY A 65 16.68 0.18 11.76
N GLN A 66 16.15 -0.44 10.70
CA GLN A 66 14.94 -0.01 10.00
C GLN A 66 13.74 -0.88 10.41
N LYS A 67 12.61 -0.25 10.75
CA LYS A 67 11.34 -0.98 10.95
C LYS A 67 10.83 -1.49 9.60
N VAL A 68 10.48 -2.78 9.56
CA VAL A 68 9.97 -3.48 8.37
C VAL A 68 8.67 -4.21 8.71
N GLY A 69 7.60 -3.83 8.03
CA GLY A 69 6.29 -4.47 8.14
C GLY A 69 6.22 -5.66 7.20
N LYS A 70 6.11 -6.87 7.75
CA LYS A 70 5.84 -8.08 6.97
C LYS A 70 4.34 -8.35 6.97
N GLY A 71 3.75 -8.46 5.79
CA GLY A 71 2.31 -8.60 5.64
C GLY A 71 1.90 -9.27 4.35
N SER A 72 0.62 -9.59 4.25
CA SER A 72 0.02 -10.16 3.05
C SER A 72 -0.55 -9.05 2.19
N PHE A 73 -0.17 -9.02 0.92
CA PHE A 73 -0.72 -8.14 -0.11
C PHE A 73 -1.51 -8.96 -1.13
N PHE A 74 -2.81 -8.68 -1.17
CA PHE A 74 -3.76 -9.23 -2.11
C PHE A 74 -4.02 -8.24 -3.23
N MET A 75 -3.87 -8.68 -4.47
CA MET A 75 -4.18 -7.91 -5.67
C MET A 75 -4.51 -8.85 -6.82
N HIS A 76 -5.48 -8.49 -7.66
CA HIS A 76 -5.80 -9.24 -8.88
C HIS A 76 -6.03 -10.76 -8.64
N GLY A 77 -6.68 -11.09 -7.52
CA GLY A 77 -7.00 -12.48 -7.14
C GLY A 77 -5.85 -13.27 -6.51
N VAL A 78 -4.64 -12.71 -6.48
CA VAL A 78 -3.44 -13.36 -5.92
C VAL A 78 -3.05 -12.72 -4.60
N SER A 79 -2.64 -13.54 -3.63
CA SER A 79 -2.09 -13.07 -2.36
C SER A 79 -0.63 -13.46 -2.22
N ARG A 80 0.22 -12.49 -1.87
CA ARG A 80 1.66 -12.70 -1.64
C ARG A 80 2.09 -12.02 -0.35
N ASP A 81 3.11 -12.56 0.30
CA ASP A 81 3.74 -11.87 1.42
C ASP A 81 4.76 -10.87 0.89
N ILE A 82 4.70 -9.64 1.41
CA ILE A 82 5.60 -8.55 1.06
C ILE A 82 6.21 -7.95 2.34
N GLU A 83 7.35 -7.29 2.15
CA GLU A 83 8.07 -6.60 3.22
C GLU A 83 8.13 -5.12 2.89
N ILE A 84 7.66 -4.29 3.81
CA ILE A 84 7.57 -2.85 3.59
C ILE A 84 8.43 -2.14 4.65
N PRO A 85 9.59 -1.60 4.28
CA PRO A 85 10.32 -0.67 5.14
C PRO A 85 9.48 0.58 5.41
N PHE A 86 9.43 1.01 6.67
CA PHE A 86 8.68 2.20 7.06
C PHE A 86 9.31 2.91 8.27
N SER A 87 9.10 4.21 8.38
CA SER A 87 9.40 5.01 9.56
C SER A 87 8.13 5.41 10.30
N VAL A 88 8.26 5.61 11.62
CA VAL A 88 7.22 6.17 12.48
C VAL A 88 7.85 7.37 13.16
N GLU A 89 7.26 8.55 13.00
CA GLU A 89 7.67 9.77 13.68
C GLU A 89 6.49 10.33 14.48
N SER A 90 6.78 10.99 15.59
CA SER A 90 5.77 11.67 16.41
C SER A 90 6.16 13.12 16.64
N ASP A 91 5.21 14.03 16.45
CA ASP A 91 5.32 15.44 16.82
C ASP A 91 4.10 15.85 17.67
N GLY A 92 4.31 15.94 18.98
CA GLY A 92 3.22 16.13 19.94
C GLY A 92 2.21 14.99 19.90
N ASP A 93 0.95 15.31 19.59
CA ASP A 93 -0.13 14.33 19.45
C ASP A 93 -0.25 13.79 18.01
N GLN A 94 0.58 14.25 17.07
CA GLN A 94 0.57 13.80 15.68
C GLN A 94 1.58 12.67 15.48
N VAL A 95 1.17 11.63 14.75
CA VAL A 95 2.05 10.55 14.31
C VAL A 95 2.03 10.46 12.80
N THR A 96 3.22 10.32 12.23
CA THR A 96 3.46 10.18 10.80
C THR A 96 4.05 8.81 10.52
N LEU A 97 3.47 8.11 9.55
CA LEU A 97 3.95 6.83 9.03
C LEU A 97 4.31 7.01 7.56
N ASP A 98 5.59 6.81 7.24
CA ASP A 98 6.11 6.90 5.88
C ASP A 98 6.72 5.58 5.46
N GLY A 99 6.54 5.20 4.21
CA GLY A 99 7.17 4.01 3.70
C GLY A 99 6.97 3.81 2.21
N SER A 100 7.73 2.86 1.68
CA SER A 100 7.69 2.50 0.28
C SER A 100 8.14 1.07 0.09
N VAL A 101 7.61 0.42 -0.94
CA VAL A 101 8.00 -0.94 -1.31
C VAL A 101 8.06 -1.03 -2.81
N THR A 102 9.06 -1.72 -3.35
CA THR A 102 9.10 -2.07 -4.77
C THR A 102 8.40 -3.41 -4.97
N LEU A 103 7.43 -3.44 -5.87
CA LEU A 103 6.63 -4.60 -6.22
C LEU A 103 6.80 -4.87 -7.71
N ASP A 104 7.09 -6.11 -8.09
CA ASP A 104 6.94 -6.56 -9.47
C ASP A 104 5.49 -7.06 -9.67
N TYR A 105 4.71 -6.35 -10.48
CA TYR A 105 3.29 -6.64 -10.67
C TYR A 105 3.03 -8.00 -11.32
N GLU A 106 4.03 -8.62 -11.96
CA GLU A 106 3.90 -9.97 -12.53
C GLU A 106 3.59 -11.02 -11.46
N ASN A 107 4.00 -10.79 -10.22
CA ASN A 107 3.71 -11.70 -9.09
C ASN A 107 2.22 -11.82 -8.76
N TRP A 108 1.38 -10.95 -9.33
CA TRP A 108 -0.08 -10.93 -9.20
C TRP A 108 -0.80 -11.15 -10.54
N ASP A 109 -0.15 -11.83 -11.49
CA ASP A 109 -0.71 -12.25 -12.79
C ASP A 109 -1.21 -11.08 -13.66
N LEU A 110 -0.70 -9.88 -13.43
CA LEU A 110 -0.98 -8.72 -14.28
C LEU A 110 -0.17 -8.82 -15.58
N LYS A 111 -0.83 -8.55 -16.71
CA LYS A 111 -0.22 -8.72 -18.04
C LYS A 111 0.85 -7.67 -18.28
N ILE A 112 2.02 -8.08 -18.76
CA ILE A 112 3.06 -7.16 -19.22
C ILE A 112 2.53 -6.26 -20.34
N ILE A 113 2.70 -4.95 -20.19
CA ILE A 113 2.35 -3.99 -21.24
C ILE A 113 3.53 -3.88 -22.21
N ARG A 114 3.32 -4.30 -23.46
CA ARG A 114 4.30 -4.15 -24.56
C ARG A 114 3.93 -2.97 -25.46
N LEU A 115 4.90 -2.10 -25.72
CA LEU A 115 4.82 -1.01 -26.69
C LEU A 115 5.67 -1.40 -27.91
N PHE A 116 5.04 -1.69 -29.04
CA PHE A 116 5.73 -2.21 -30.23
C PHE A 116 6.47 -3.54 -29.94
N TYR A 117 7.11 -4.13 -30.96
CA TYR A 117 7.73 -5.45 -30.84
C TYR A 117 8.96 -5.51 -29.91
N VAL A 118 9.51 -4.36 -29.49
CA VAL A 118 10.82 -4.29 -28.81
C VAL A 118 10.82 -3.47 -27.51
N LEU A 119 9.74 -2.76 -27.15
CA LEU A 119 9.70 -1.99 -25.90
C LEU A 119 8.70 -2.62 -24.92
N THR A 120 9.16 -2.86 -23.69
CA THR A 120 8.36 -3.40 -22.59
C THR A 120 8.32 -2.36 -21.48
N VAL A 121 7.15 -2.15 -20.88
CA VAL A 121 7.03 -1.31 -19.68
C VAL A 121 7.65 -2.06 -18.51
N ASP A 122 8.44 -1.34 -17.70
CA ASP A 122 8.97 -1.88 -16.45
C ASP A 122 7.86 -2.46 -15.57
N THR A 123 8.12 -3.63 -14.99
CA THR A 123 7.15 -4.34 -14.17
C THR A 123 7.24 -3.95 -12.70
N GLU A 124 8.35 -3.31 -12.33
CA GLU A 124 8.56 -2.77 -11.00
C GLU A 124 7.76 -1.48 -10.80
N ILE A 125 6.97 -1.46 -9.74
CA ILE A 125 6.27 -0.29 -9.24
C ILE A 125 6.68 -0.03 -7.79
N THR A 126 6.88 1.23 -7.45
CA THR A 126 7.23 1.65 -6.09
C THR A 126 6.12 2.52 -5.51
N PRO A 127 5.05 1.94 -4.94
CA PRO A 127 4.10 2.70 -4.15
C PRO A 127 4.78 3.33 -2.93
N HIS A 128 4.42 4.59 -2.69
CA HIS A 128 4.76 5.34 -1.48
C HIS A 128 3.47 5.63 -0.71
N PHE A 129 3.54 5.53 0.62
CA PHE A 129 2.49 6.02 1.50
C PHE A 129 3.05 7.05 2.46
N HIS A 130 2.22 8.03 2.77
CA HIS A 130 2.44 9.06 3.79
C HIS A 130 1.13 9.20 4.55
N LEU A 131 1.13 8.76 5.81
CA LEU A 131 -0.06 8.70 6.64
C LEU A 131 0.16 9.54 7.87
N VAL A 132 -0.76 10.47 8.13
CA VAL A 132 -0.72 11.34 9.30
C VAL A 132 -1.97 11.09 10.12
N GLY A 133 -1.78 10.71 11.37
CA GLY A 133 -2.84 10.47 12.34
C GLY A 133 -2.61 11.27 13.61
N SER A 134 -3.63 11.32 14.47
CA SER A 134 -3.49 11.82 15.84
C SER A 134 -3.58 10.65 16.80
N LEU A 135 -2.67 10.59 17.77
CA LEU A 135 -2.75 9.64 18.87
C LEU A 135 -3.98 10.02 19.70
N GLY A 136 -5.03 9.20 19.61
CA GLY A 136 -6.15 9.32 20.53
C GLY A 136 -5.63 9.07 21.94
N LYS A 137 -5.85 10.00 22.88
CA LYS A 137 -5.67 9.69 24.30
C LYS A 137 -6.50 8.45 24.59
N GLY A 138 -5.84 7.35 24.91
CA GLY A 138 -6.50 6.12 25.31
C GLY A 138 -7.51 6.44 26.40
N GLY A 139 -8.79 6.39 26.05
CA GLY A 139 -9.88 6.50 26.99
C GLY A 139 -9.91 5.22 27.80
N GLY A 140 -9.12 5.17 28.86
CA GLY A 140 -9.35 4.23 29.94
C GLY A 140 -10.74 4.51 30.51
N SER A 141 -11.59 3.49 30.50
CA SER A 141 -12.76 3.36 31.36
C SER A 141 -12.87 1.89 31.74
#